data_AF-Q8MNT1-F1
#
_entry.id   AF-Q8MNT1-F1
#
_cell.length_a   1.000
_cell.length_b   1.000
_cell.length_c   1.000
_cell.angle_alpha   90.00
_cell.angle_beta   90.00
_cell.angle_gamma   90.00
#
_symmetry.space_group_name_H-M   'P 1'
#
loop_
_entity.id
_entity.type
_entity.pdbx_description
1 polymer ?
#
loop_
_entity_poly.entity_id
_entity_poly.type
_entity_poly.pdbx_seq_one_letter_code
_entity_poly.pdbx_strand_id
1 'polypeptide(L)'
;MSQRKEVLNQMLDTTLEIFTKSLLESQDLWKMSSHRKLNMDKAAVDAVMARMAKSTQQKVLEKTDQMIKENSVYELFDDMEQLTRESEELNKQLGREMGYNPVNAKRDVALHLSETAEKMLTEADAEIEKIEKELKAEEDEIARRKQVLKELATIVESQQQKL
;
A
#
# COMPACT_ATOMS: atom_id res chain seq x y z
N MET A 1 13.62 -5.82 -8.11
CA MET A 1 13.34 -6.68 -6.95
C MET A 1 12.81 -5.81 -5.83
N SER A 2 11.92 -6.32 -4.99
CA SER A 2 11.54 -5.64 -3.73
C SER A 2 12.81 -5.33 -2.91
N GLN A 3 12.85 -4.19 -2.24
CA GLN A 3 14.00 -3.78 -1.41
C GLN A 3 14.30 -4.83 -0.34
N ARG A 4 13.25 -5.45 0.22
CA ARG A 4 13.38 -6.52 1.22
C ARG A 4 14.01 -7.79 0.65
N LYS A 5 13.69 -8.14 -0.60
CA LYS A 5 14.31 -9.29 -1.29
C LYS A 5 15.81 -9.08 -1.48
N GLU A 6 16.19 -7.87 -1.90
CA GLU A 6 17.60 -7.52 -2.08
C GLU A 6 18.36 -7.55 -0.75
N VAL A 7 17.79 -6.96 0.31
CA VAL A 7 18.38 -6.99 1.66
C VAL A 7 18.52 -8.42 2.18
N LEU A 8 17.51 -9.28 1.99
CA LEU A 8 17.59 -10.68 2.40
C LEU A 8 18.74 -11.40 1.68
N ASN A 9 18.83 -11.26 0.36
CA ASN A 9 19.91 -11.89 -0.42
C ASN A 9 21.29 -11.40 0.03
N GLN A 10 21.46 -10.09 0.25
CA GLN A 10 22.72 -9.54 0.77
C GLN A 10 23.07 -10.09 2.16
N MET A 11 22.09 -10.24 3.06
CA MET A 11 22.30 -10.82 4.38
C MET A 11 22.70 -12.30 4.30
N LEU A 12 22.08 -13.06 3.41
CA LEU A 12 22.39 -14.48 3.18
C LEU A 12 23.80 -14.64 2.60
N ASP A 13 24.16 -13.86 1.60
CA ASP A 13 25.49 -13.87 0.98
C ASP A 13 26.58 -13.49 2.00
N THR A 14 26.35 -12.43 2.77
CA THR A 14 27.28 -11.98 3.82
C THR A 14 27.47 -13.06 4.89
N THR A 15 26.38 -13.69 5.34
CA THR A 15 26.43 -14.77 6.33
C THR A 15 27.23 -15.96 5.81
N LEU A 16 27.02 -16.31 4.55
CA LEU A 16 27.70 -17.42 3.90
C LEU A 16 29.19 -17.15 3.69
N GLU A 17 29.55 -15.91 3.34
CA GLU A 17 30.95 -15.47 3.23
C GLU A 17 31.67 -15.55 4.59
N ILE A 18 31.05 -15.02 5.66
CA ILE A 18 31.59 -15.08 7.02
C ILE A 18 31.81 -16.53 7.46
N PHE A 19 30.81 -17.40 7.24
CA PHE A 19 30.92 -18.81 7.59
C PHE A 19 32.04 -19.51 6.81
N THR A 20 32.13 -19.25 5.50
CA THR A 20 33.15 -19.83 4.62
C THR A 20 34.54 -19.40 5.04
N LYS A 21 34.73 -18.12 5.37
CA LYS A 21 35.98 -17.59 5.91
C LYS A 21 36.36 -18.26 7.22
N SER A 22 35.43 -18.37 8.17
CA SER A 22 35.67 -19.05 9.44
C SER A 22 36.05 -20.51 9.26
N LEU A 23 35.48 -21.20 8.26
CA LEU A 23 35.83 -22.58 7.95
C LEU A 23 37.26 -22.65 7.40
N LEU A 24 37.61 -21.83 6.42
CA LEU A 24 38.95 -21.81 5.81
C LEU A 24 40.05 -21.38 6.80
N GLU A 25 39.74 -20.52 7.76
CA GLU A 25 40.67 -20.09 8.82
C GLU A 25 40.78 -21.10 9.98
N SER A 26 39.88 -22.09 10.04
CA SER A 26 39.94 -23.12 11.07
C SER A 26 41.20 -23.98 10.91
N GLN A 27 41.95 -24.09 12.01
CA GLN A 27 43.10 -24.99 12.10
C GLN A 27 42.72 -26.40 12.56
N ASP A 28 41.43 -26.71 12.71
CA ASP A 28 41.01 -27.95 13.36
C ASP A 28 41.38 -29.18 12.53
N LEU A 29 41.20 -29.16 11.20
CA LEU A 29 41.66 -30.26 10.34
C LEU A 29 43.18 -30.40 10.37
N TRP A 30 43.93 -29.29 10.41
CA TRP A 30 45.39 -29.33 10.50
C TRP A 30 45.87 -29.93 11.83
N LYS A 31 45.25 -29.52 12.94
CA LYS A 31 45.52 -30.11 14.26
C LYS A 31 45.19 -31.60 14.26
N MET A 32 44.06 -32.01 13.67
CA MET A 32 43.70 -33.42 13.57
C MET A 32 44.64 -34.23 12.67
N SER A 33 45.11 -33.67 11.56
CA SER A 33 46.07 -34.36 10.67
C SER A 33 47.40 -34.64 11.38
N SER A 34 47.86 -33.68 12.18
CA SER A 34 49.05 -33.80 13.01
C SER A 34 48.86 -34.83 14.14
N HIS A 35 47.75 -34.76 14.89
CA HIS A 35 47.49 -35.65 16.02
C HIS A 35 47.27 -37.12 15.63
N ARG A 36 46.68 -37.39 14.46
CA ARG A 36 46.34 -38.75 14.01
C ARG A 36 47.44 -39.43 13.19
N LYS A 37 48.64 -38.85 13.09
CA LYS A 37 49.72 -39.35 12.20
C LYS A 37 49.24 -39.57 10.76
N LEU A 38 48.28 -38.77 10.30
CA LEU A 38 47.73 -38.90 8.94
C LEU A 38 48.76 -38.47 7.88
N ASN A 39 49.87 -37.82 8.28
CA ASN A 39 50.97 -37.38 7.42
C ASN A 39 50.50 -36.61 6.17
N MET A 40 49.36 -35.91 6.28
CA MET A 40 48.89 -35.04 5.20
C MET A 40 49.75 -33.78 5.19
N ASP A 41 50.28 -33.44 4.03
CA ASP A 41 50.90 -32.14 3.84
C ASP A 41 49.84 -31.03 3.95
N LYS A 42 50.32 -29.80 4.19
CA LYS A 42 49.44 -28.63 4.35
C LYS A 42 48.59 -28.39 3.12
N ALA A 43 49.15 -28.58 1.93
CA ALA A 43 48.43 -28.38 0.67
C ALA A 43 47.24 -29.34 0.53
N ALA A 44 47.38 -30.59 0.96
CA ALA A 44 46.33 -31.60 0.95
C ALA A 44 45.23 -31.28 1.96
N VAL A 45 45.59 -30.79 3.15
CA VAL A 45 44.62 -30.31 4.15
C VAL A 45 43.86 -29.09 3.61
N ASP A 46 44.57 -28.10 3.07
CA ASP A 46 43.97 -26.90 2.49
C ASP A 46 43.04 -27.24 1.31
N ALA A 47 43.42 -28.21 0.47
CA ALA A 47 42.58 -28.70 -0.63
C ALA A 47 41.31 -29.45 -0.16
N VAL A 48 41.39 -30.19 0.96
CA VAL A 48 40.20 -30.79 1.59
C VAL A 48 39.30 -29.71 2.17
N MET A 49 39.86 -28.72 2.87
CA MET A 49 39.11 -27.60 3.43
C MET A 49 38.41 -26.79 2.34
N ALA A 50 39.09 -26.47 1.24
CA ALA A 50 38.49 -25.75 0.12
C ALA A 50 37.33 -26.52 -0.53
N ARG A 51 37.47 -27.86 -0.69
CA ARG A 51 36.38 -28.71 -1.20
C ARG A 51 35.20 -28.78 -0.23
N MET A 52 35.47 -28.89 1.07
CA MET A 52 34.44 -28.91 2.11
C MET A 52 33.69 -27.57 2.19
N ALA A 53 34.42 -26.46 2.12
CA ALA A 53 33.87 -25.11 2.06
C ALA A 53 32.93 -24.96 0.87
N LYS A 54 33.40 -25.29 -0.34
CA LYS A 54 32.60 -25.21 -1.58
C LYS A 54 31.35 -26.09 -1.53
N SER A 55 31.49 -27.35 -1.08
CA SER A 55 30.35 -28.27 -0.99
C SER A 55 29.32 -27.80 0.05
N THR A 56 29.78 -27.30 1.19
CA THR A 56 28.89 -26.73 2.21
C THR A 56 28.19 -25.49 1.68
N GLN A 57 28.91 -24.60 0.99
CA GLN A 57 28.35 -23.40 0.39
C GLN A 57 27.21 -23.72 -0.58
N GLN A 58 27.43 -24.67 -1.49
CA GLN A 58 26.41 -25.11 -2.45
C GLN A 58 25.18 -25.68 -1.75
N LYS A 59 25.37 -26.58 -0.76
CA LYS A 59 24.25 -27.18 -0.01
C LYS A 59 23.46 -26.15 0.78
N VAL A 60 24.12 -25.16 1.37
CA VAL A 60 23.45 -24.07 2.08
C VAL A 60 22.62 -23.24 1.11
N LEU A 61 23.18 -22.84 -0.04
CA LEU A 61 22.44 -22.10 -1.08
C LEU A 61 21.22 -22.87 -1.58
N GLU A 62 21.38 -24.15 -1.91
CA GLU A 62 20.28 -25.02 -2.34
C GLU A 62 19.20 -25.13 -1.28
N LYS A 63 19.59 -25.33 -0.01
CA LYS A 63 18.63 -25.48 1.08
C LYS A 63 17.91 -24.16 1.39
N THR A 64 18.62 -23.04 1.34
CA THR A 64 18.04 -21.71 1.54
C THR A 64 17.07 -21.37 0.41
N ASP A 65 17.42 -21.63 -0.86
CA ASP A 65 16.52 -21.42 -1.99
C ASP A 65 15.27 -22.31 -1.89
N GLN A 66 15.43 -23.57 -1.47
CA GLN A 66 14.31 -24.44 -1.16
C GLN A 66 13.41 -23.86 -0.06
N MET A 67 13.98 -23.36 1.04
CA MET A 67 13.21 -22.76 2.14
C MET A 67 12.50 -21.48 1.73
N ILE A 68 13.14 -20.63 0.92
CA ILE A 68 12.54 -19.41 0.37
C ILE A 68 11.29 -19.76 -0.45
N LYS A 69 11.38 -20.80 -1.29
CA LYS A 69 10.27 -21.27 -2.13
C LYS A 69 9.17 -21.95 -1.33
N GLU A 70 9.52 -22.86 -0.43
CA GLU A 70 8.56 -23.61 0.40
C GLU A 70 7.73 -22.70 1.32
N ASN A 71 8.32 -21.59 1.78
CA ASN A 71 7.65 -20.64 2.66
C ASN A 71 7.15 -19.40 1.92
N SER A 72 7.23 -19.37 0.59
CA SER A 72 6.81 -18.25 -0.25
C SER A 72 7.31 -16.90 0.27
N VAL A 73 8.58 -16.84 0.70
CA VAL A 73 9.14 -15.67 1.41
C VAL A 73 9.09 -14.43 0.53
N TYR A 74 9.31 -14.60 -0.77
CA TYR A 74 9.30 -13.50 -1.72
C TYR A 74 7.91 -12.95 -1.98
N GLU A 75 6.90 -13.81 -2.03
CA GLU A 75 5.49 -13.43 -2.15
C GLU A 75 5.06 -12.69 -0.87
N LEU A 76 5.40 -13.21 0.31
CA LEU A 76 5.12 -12.57 1.59
C LEU A 76 5.77 -11.19 1.73
N PHE A 77 6.97 -11.00 1.17
CA PHE A 77 7.60 -9.68 1.11
C PHE A 77 6.87 -8.71 0.19
N ASP A 78 6.37 -9.17 -0.96
CA ASP A 78 5.57 -8.34 -1.86
C ASP A 78 4.24 -7.97 -1.21
N ASP A 79 3.55 -8.92 -0.57
CA ASP A 79 2.31 -8.71 0.17
C ASP A 79 2.50 -7.69 1.30
N MET A 80 3.59 -7.82 2.06
CA MET A 80 3.91 -6.88 3.14
C MET A 80 4.22 -5.48 2.61
N GLU A 81 4.90 -5.33 1.47
CA GLU A 81 5.12 -4.03 0.83
C GLU A 81 3.80 -3.40 0.36
N GLN A 82 2.90 -4.20 -0.22
CA GLN A 82 1.57 -3.75 -0.60
C GLN A 82 0.76 -3.27 0.63
N LEU A 83 0.68 -4.10 1.68
CA LEU A 83 -0.03 -3.76 2.91
C LEU A 83 0.55 -2.52 3.60
N THR A 84 1.87 -2.33 3.53
CA THR A 84 2.52 -1.13 4.06
C THR A 84 2.06 0.11 3.28
N ARG A 85 2.06 0.07 1.94
CA ARG A 85 1.57 1.17 1.11
C ARG A 85 0.10 1.47 1.33
N GLU A 86 -0.74 0.44 1.40
CA GLU A 86 -2.17 0.57 1.68
C GLU A 86 -2.43 1.18 3.07
N SER A 87 -1.68 0.75 4.08
CA SER A 87 -1.76 1.32 5.43
C SER A 87 -1.31 2.78 5.48
N GLU A 88 -0.25 3.14 4.76
CA GLU A 88 0.24 4.52 4.69
C GLU A 88 -0.76 5.44 3.99
N GLU A 89 -1.37 4.97 2.89
CA GLU A 89 -2.41 5.71 2.18
C GLU A 89 -3.66 5.87 3.05
N LEU A 90 -4.09 4.82 3.75
CA LEU A 90 -5.20 4.89 4.70
C LEU A 90 -4.90 5.88 5.83
N ASN A 91 -3.71 5.83 6.42
CA ASN A 91 -3.32 6.78 7.47
C ASN A 91 -3.36 8.22 6.97
N LYS A 92 -2.90 8.47 5.74
CA LYS A 92 -2.94 9.79 5.11
C LYS A 92 -4.38 10.29 4.92
N GLN A 93 -5.28 9.42 4.47
CA GLN A 93 -6.71 9.73 4.36
C GLN A 93 -7.32 10.05 5.73
N LEU A 94 -6.97 9.28 6.77
CA LEU A 94 -7.44 9.50 8.13
C LEU A 94 -6.73 10.65 8.88
N GLY A 95 -5.80 11.37 8.24
CA GLY A 95 -5.03 12.46 8.86
C GLY A 95 -4.10 12.00 9.99
N ARG A 96 -3.58 10.76 9.92
CA ARG A 96 -2.70 10.14 10.91
C ARG A 96 -1.23 10.21 10.50
N GLU A 97 -0.35 10.05 11.48
CA GLU A 97 1.10 9.96 11.25
C GLU A 97 1.47 8.73 10.42
N MET A 98 2.61 8.79 9.72
CA MET A 98 3.15 7.64 9.01
C MET A 98 3.50 6.50 9.97
N GLY A 99 3.28 5.26 9.54
CA GLY A 99 3.60 4.06 10.30
C GLY A 99 2.37 3.33 10.86
N TYR A 100 2.60 2.44 11.84
CA TYR A 100 1.52 1.65 12.43
C TYR A 100 0.65 2.52 13.33
N ASN A 101 -0.63 2.66 12.97
CA ASN A 101 -1.64 3.24 13.84
C ASN A 101 -2.68 2.18 14.19
N PRO A 102 -3.04 2.00 15.47
CA PRO A 102 -4.10 1.07 15.83
C PRO A 102 -5.42 1.49 15.18
N VAL A 103 -6.14 0.50 14.65
CA VAL A 103 -7.50 0.72 14.15
C VAL A 103 -8.38 1.05 15.34
N ASN A 104 -9.03 2.20 15.31
CA ASN A 104 -10.08 2.54 16.25
C ASN A 104 -11.36 2.57 15.45
N ALA A 105 -11.99 1.40 15.32
CA ALA A 105 -13.12 1.18 14.42
C ALA A 105 -14.20 2.26 14.57
N LYS A 106 -14.49 2.73 15.79
CA LYS A 106 -15.46 3.81 16.01
C LYS A 106 -14.99 5.13 15.40
N ARG A 107 -13.74 5.51 15.62
CA ARG A 107 -13.15 6.74 15.07
C ARG A 107 -13.01 6.67 13.55
N ASP A 108 -12.60 5.51 13.03
CA ASP A 108 -12.33 5.33 11.60
C ASP A 108 -13.62 5.30 10.79
N VAL A 109 -14.65 4.61 11.30
CA VAL A 109 -16.01 4.68 10.74
C VAL A 109 -16.56 6.09 10.87
N ALA A 110 -16.37 6.78 12.00
CA ALA A 110 -16.84 8.16 12.16
C ALA A 110 -16.18 9.12 11.16
N LEU A 111 -14.89 8.95 10.88
CA LEU A 111 -14.17 9.82 9.93
C LEU A 111 -14.66 9.57 8.49
N HIS A 112 -14.77 8.31 8.07
CA HIS A 112 -15.35 7.98 6.76
C HIS A 112 -16.82 8.43 6.62
N LEU A 113 -17.62 8.27 7.67
CA LEU A 113 -19.00 8.77 7.68
C LEU A 113 -19.06 10.29 7.61
N SER A 114 -18.10 10.99 8.26
CA SER A 114 -18.01 12.45 8.20
C SER A 114 -17.72 12.93 6.78
N GLU A 115 -16.72 12.36 6.10
CA GLU A 115 -16.39 12.70 4.71
C GLU A 115 -17.56 12.39 3.76
N THR A 116 -18.23 11.26 3.96
CA THR A 116 -19.40 10.86 3.15
C THR A 116 -20.57 11.82 3.39
N ALA A 117 -20.84 12.18 4.65
CA ALA A 117 -21.90 13.11 5.02
C ALA A 117 -21.63 14.52 4.47
N GLU A 118 -20.38 15.01 4.55
CA GLU A 118 -20.00 16.32 4.00
C GLU A 118 -20.18 16.37 2.48
N LYS A 119 -19.78 15.31 1.77
CA LYS A 119 -20.03 15.19 0.33
C LYS A 119 -21.53 15.20 0.01
N MET A 120 -22.33 14.43 0.74
CA MET A 120 -23.79 14.40 0.56
C MET A 120 -24.44 15.75 0.85
N LEU A 121 -23.97 16.48 1.86
CA LEU A 121 -24.44 17.84 2.16
C LEU A 121 -24.11 18.80 1.01
N THR A 122 -22.89 18.73 0.48
CA THR A 122 -22.46 19.58 -0.64
C THR A 122 -23.30 19.32 -1.91
N GLU A 123 -23.59 18.05 -2.19
CA GLU A 123 -24.47 17.65 -3.31
C GLU A 123 -25.92 18.11 -3.08
N ALA A 124 -26.43 18.00 -1.84
CA ALA A 124 -27.76 18.48 -1.49
C ALA A 124 -27.88 20.00 -1.59
N ASP A 125 -26.89 20.76 -1.11
CA ASP A 125 -26.84 22.22 -1.23
C ASP A 125 -26.82 22.67 -2.69
N ALA A 126 -26.08 21.96 -3.55
CA ALA A 126 -26.05 22.23 -5.00
C ALA A 126 -27.42 21.98 -5.68
N GLU A 127 -28.13 20.93 -5.28
CA GLU A 127 -29.48 20.65 -5.80
C GLU A 127 -30.51 21.66 -5.27
N ILE A 128 -30.40 22.09 -4.01
CA ILE A 128 -31.23 23.16 -3.45
C ILE A 128 -31.03 24.46 -4.24
N GLU A 129 -29.77 24.88 -4.47
CA GLU A 129 -29.47 26.10 -5.24
C GLU A 129 -30.04 26.05 -6.66
N LYS A 130 -30.01 24.86 -7.28
CA LYS A 130 -30.62 24.62 -8.59
C LYS A 130 -32.14 24.76 -8.55
N ILE A 131 -32.82 24.13 -7.59
CA ILE A 131 -34.27 24.20 -7.42
C ILE A 131 -34.71 25.64 -7.10
N GLU A 132 -33.96 26.39 -6.29
CA GLU A 132 -34.25 27.80 -5.99
C GLU A 132 -34.19 28.69 -7.24
N LYS A 133 -33.24 28.43 -8.15
CA LYS A 133 -33.16 29.13 -9.44
C LYS A 133 -34.34 28.79 -10.35
N GLU A 134 -34.76 27.53 -10.39
CA GLU A 134 -35.92 27.08 -11.16
C GLU A 134 -37.22 27.70 -10.60
N LEU A 135 -37.40 27.69 -9.28
CA LEU A 135 -38.55 28.29 -8.61
C LEU A 135 -38.64 29.79 -8.91
N LYS A 136 -37.53 30.52 -8.82
CA LYS A 136 -37.49 31.95 -9.14
C LYS A 136 -37.90 32.23 -10.59
N ALA A 137 -37.43 31.40 -11.53
CA ALA A 137 -37.81 31.53 -12.94
C ALA A 137 -39.31 31.27 -13.17
N GLU A 138 -39.90 30.30 -12.45
CA GLU A 138 -41.35 30.06 -12.47
C GLU A 138 -42.15 31.20 -11.85
N GLU A 139 -41.69 31.77 -10.73
CA GLU A 139 -42.33 32.92 -10.08
C GLU A 139 -42.36 34.15 -11.01
N ASP A 140 -41.24 34.45 -11.69
CA ASP A 140 -41.13 35.53 -12.66
C ASP A 140 -42.09 35.33 -13.85
N GLU A 141 -42.20 34.09 -14.36
CA GLU A 141 -43.12 33.73 -15.43
C GLU A 141 -44.59 33.83 -15.00
N ILE A 142 -44.93 33.42 -13.76
CA ILE A 142 -46.27 33.58 -13.20
C ILE A 142 -46.62 35.07 -13.05
N ALA A 143 -45.68 35.90 -12.56
CA ALA A 143 -45.87 37.34 -12.42
C ALA A 143 -46.16 37.98 -13.79
N ARG A 144 -45.39 37.62 -14.82
CA ARG A 144 -45.63 38.04 -16.21
C ARG A 144 -47.02 37.63 -16.70
N ARG A 145 -47.44 36.37 -16.49
CA ARG A 145 -48.77 35.89 -16.89
C ARG A 145 -49.89 36.65 -16.19
N LYS A 146 -49.76 36.94 -14.89
CA LYS A 146 -50.73 37.73 -14.14
C LYS A 146 -50.84 39.16 -14.68
N GLN A 147 -49.73 39.77 -15.08
CA GLN A 147 -49.74 41.09 -15.72
C GLN A 147 -50.49 41.05 -17.06
N VAL A 148 -50.17 40.09 -17.93
CA VAL A 148 -50.87 39.91 -19.22
C VAL A 148 -52.37 39.70 -19.02
N LEU A 149 -52.77 38.87 -18.05
CA LEU A 149 -54.18 38.66 -17.72
C LEU A 149 -54.88 39.95 -17.27
N LYS A 150 -54.21 40.79 -16.47
CA LYS A 150 -54.74 42.09 -16.03
C LYS A 150 -54.91 43.06 -17.21
N GLU A 151 -53.94 43.09 -18.13
CA GLU A 151 -54.02 43.89 -19.35
C GLU A 151 -55.18 43.43 -20.25
N LEU A 152 -55.32 42.12 -20.46
CA LEU A 152 -56.43 41.54 -21.22
C LEU A 152 -57.80 41.81 -20.57
N ALA A 153 -57.93 41.67 -19.25
CA ALA A 153 -59.16 41.98 -18.52
C ALA A 153 -59.56 43.45 -18.70
N THR A 154 -58.60 44.37 -18.60
CA THR A 154 -58.83 45.81 -18.81
C THR A 154 -59.32 46.09 -20.24
N ILE A 155 -58.76 45.42 -21.25
CA ILE A 155 -59.22 45.54 -22.65
C ILE A 155 -60.66 45.04 -22.78
N VAL A 156 -60.99 43.88 -22.22
CA VAL A 156 -62.34 43.30 -22.28
C VAL A 156 -63.37 44.22 -21.60
N GLU A 157 -63.06 44.73 -20.40
CA GLU A 157 -63.91 45.70 -19.69
C GLU A 157 -64.14 46.97 -20.52
N SER A 158 -63.09 47.49 -21.16
CA SER A 158 -63.20 48.68 -22.02
C SER A 158 -64.04 48.44 -23.28
N GLN A 159 -64.08 47.22 -23.80
CA GLN A 159 -64.92 46.84 -24.94
C GLN A 159 -66.38 46.65 -24.52
N GLN A 160 -66.63 46.09 -23.33
CA GLN A 160 -67.98 45.93 -22.78
C GLN A 160 -68.66 47.28 -22.50
N GLN A 161 -67.91 48.31 -22.11
CA GLN A 161 -68.45 49.66 -21.89
C GLN A 161 -68.81 50.42 -23.17
N LYS A 162 -68.38 49.94 -24.35
CA LYS A 162 -68.68 50.55 -25.66
C LYS A 162 -69.90 49.92 -26.37
N LEU A 163 -70.46 48.86 -25.80
CA LEU A 163 -71.67 48.17 -26.26
C LEU A 163 -72.88 48.68 -25.47
#